data_AF-A0A2P5NCF3-F1
#
_entry.id   AF-A0A2P5NCF3-F1
#
_cell.length_a   1.000
_cell.length_b   1.000
_cell.length_c   1.000
_cell.angle_alpha   90.00
_cell.angle_beta   90.00
_cell.angle_gamma   90.00
#
_symmetry.space_group_name_H-M   'P 1'
#
loop_
_entity.id
_entity.type
_entity.pdbx_description
1 polymer ?
#
loop_
_entity_poly.entity_id
_entity_poly.type
_entity_poly.pdbx_seq_one_letter_code
_entity_poly.pdbx_strand_id
1 'polypeptide(L)'
;MNIKECSQRIIPQSGLGHYVETYLTWAGVGLIGAFVATTLDAQADLAYAAFYTNAVNDAVGYNFWILLAVIGLLLFSVTLPLIYLSLHFPRLKLAVDPLRGLSYIFFLVAFDEGGLMIGILLANWLHISDKAALLADKSFLFSDVGLLPILALTVINSFLWLLGESIHNRNTRHYSGLVSVLMAVPIKYLAPGYLGGASLVLYLILEQ
;
A
#
# COMPACT_ATOMS: atom_id res chain seq x y z
N MET A 1 14.06 -12.18 -24.02
CA MET A 1 13.45 -10.91 -23.56
C MET A 1 14.46 -10.22 -22.66
N ASN A 2 14.86 -8.98 -22.95
CA ASN A 2 15.88 -8.28 -22.18
C ASN A 2 15.30 -7.90 -20.80
N ILE A 3 16.04 -8.15 -19.71
CA ILE A 3 15.60 -7.82 -18.33
C ILE A 3 15.22 -6.34 -18.23
N LYS A 4 15.96 -5.48 -18.95
CA LYS A 4 15.71 -4.03 -19.01
C LYS A 4 14.37 -3.68 -19.67
N GLU A 5 13.94 -4.42 -20.69
CA GLU A 5 12.64 -4.21 -21.34
C GLU A 5 11.49 -4.73 -20.46
N CYS A 6 11.72 -5.84 -19.75
CA CYS A 6 10.73 -6.40 -18.84
C CYS A 6 10.49 -5.45 -17.65
N SER A 7 11.55 -4.93 -17.04
CA SER A 7 11.44 -3.99 -15.92
C SER A 7 10.74 -2.70 -16.31
N GLN A 8 11.00 -2.18 -17.52
CA GLN A 8 10.32 -0.98 -18.03
C GLN A 8 8.82 -1.19 -18.25
N ARG A 9 8.39 -2.40 -18.65
CA ARG A 9 6.96 -2.72 -18.86
C ARG A 9 6.16 -2.87 -17.57
N ILE A 10 6.82 -3.13 -16.44
CA ILE A 10 6.16 -3.25 -15.14
C ILE A 10 5.82 -1.87 -14.57
N ILE A 11 6.56 -0.83 -14.96
CA ILE A 11 6.35 0.54 -14.49
C ILE A 11 4.98 1.05 -14.98
N PRO A 12 4.09 1.48 -14.07
CA PRO A 12 2.80 2.04 -14.43
C PRO A 12 2.94 3.33 -15.25
N GLN A 13 1.89 3.69 -15.99
CA GLN A 13 1.88 4.90 -16.82
C GLN A 13 2.04 6.20 -16.01
N SER A 14 1.70 6.21 -14.72
CA SER A 14 1.95 7.34 -13.81
C SER A 14 3.45 7.58 -13.55
N GLY A 15 4.28 6.57 -13.75
CA GLY A 15 5.74 6.67 -13.66
C GLY A 15 6.27 6.72 -12.23
N LEU A 16 7.60 6.50 -12.11
CA LEU A 16 8.29 6.49 -10.81
C LEU A 16 8.39 7.88 -10.17
N GLY A 17 8.25 8.96 -10.94
CA GLY A 17 8.22 10.32 -10.40
C GLY A 17 7.03 10.52 -9.45
N HIS A 18 5.83 10.12 -9.89
CA HIS A 18 4.62 10.15 -9.07
C HIS A 18 4.77 9.27 -7.82
N TYR A 19 5.31 8.06 -7.97
CA TYR A 19 5.63 7.19 -6.83
C TYR A 19 6.46 7.91 -5.77
N VAL A 20 7.61 8.45 -6.17
CA VAL A 20 8.54 9.11 -5.24
C VAL A 20 7.89 10.33 -4.59
N GLU A 21 7.21 11.16 -5.37
CA GLU A 21 6.54 12.37 -4.87
C GLU A 21 5.48 12.03 -3.82
N THR A 22 4.56 11.11 -4.13
CA THR A 22 3.48 10.73 -3.20
C THR A 22 4.04 10.03 -1.97
N TYR A 23 5.02 9.13 -2.14
CA TYR A 23 5.65 8.42 -1.02
C TYR A 23 6.35 9.38 -0.06
N LEU A 24 7.20 10.27 -0.59
CA LEU A 24 7.92 11.25 0.21
C LEU A 24 6.98 12.25 0.87
N THR A 25 5.87 12.60 0.21
CA THR A 25 4.85 13.48 0.79
C THR A 25 4.25 12.84 2.04
N TRP A 26 3.69 11.63 1.93
CA TRP A 26 3.02 11.00 3.07
C TRP A 26 3.98 10.55 4.16
N ALA A 27 5.12 9.98 3.80
CA ALA A 27 6.16 9.66 4.78
C ALA A 27 6.72 10.93 5.46
N GLY A 28 6.87 12.02 4.71
CA GLY A 28 7.29 13.31 5.24
C GLY A 28 6.26 13.90 6.21
N VAL A 29 4.97 13.84 5.86
CA VAL A 29 3.88 14.26 6.75
C VAL A 29 3.90 13.46 8.07
N GLY A 30 4.02 12.14 7.99
CA GLY A 30 4.12 11.29 9.19
C GLY A 30 5.35 11.60 10.04
N LEU A 31 6.51 11.79 9.41
CA LEU A 31 7.77 12.09 10.10
C LEU A 31 7.74 13.46 10.78
N ILE A 32 7.37 14.51 10.05
CA ILE A 32 7.31 15.88 10.57
C ILE A 32 6.24 15.96 11.66
N GLY A 33 5.09 15.34 11.46
CA GLY A 33 4.01 15.30 12.45
C GLY A 33 4.46 14.69 13.78
N ALA A 34 5.13 13.53 13.71
CA ALA A 34 5.69 12.88 14.91
C ALA A 34 6.78 13.72 15.59
N PHE A 35 7.65 14.37 14.81
CA PHE A 35 8.71 15.24 15.34
C PHE A 35 8.14 16.46 16.08
N VAL A 36 7.17 17.15 15.46
CA VAL A 36 6.50 18.30 16.06
C VAL A 36 5.77 17.89 17.35
N ALA A 37 5.06 16.77 17.33
CA ALA A 37 4.37 16.26 18.51
C ALA A 37 5.34 15.95 19.66
N THR A 38 6.50 15.35 19.36
CA THR A 38 7.57 15.09 20.34
C THR A 38 8.17 16.38 20.90
N THR A 39 8.31 17.40 20.07
CA THR A 39 8.85 18.71 20.51
C THR A 39 7.87 19.42 21.44
N LEU A 40 6.56 19.30 21.18
CA LEU A 40 5.51 19.84 22.06
C LEU A 40 5.50 19.13 23.42
N ASP A 41 5.77 17.83 23.48
CA ASP A 41 5.90 17.06 24.74
C ASP A 41 7.04 17.52 25.63
N ALA A 42 8.10 18.07 25.04
CA ALA A 42 9.21 18.61 25.79
C ALA A 42 8.90 19.98 26.41
N GLN A 43 7.88 20.68 25.90
CA GLN A 43 7.54 22.06 26.28
C GLN A 43 6.25 22.17 27.09
N ALA A 44 5.43 21.11 27.14
CA ALA A 44 4.17 21.09 27.84
C ALA A 44 4.09 19.93 28.85
N ASP A 45 3.32 20.09 29.93
CA ASP A 45 3.03 19.02 30.90
C ASP A 45 2.11 17.92 30.32
N LEU A 46 1.72 18.02 29.04
CA LEU A 46 0.85 17.11 28.32
C LEU A 46 1.66 16.26 27.33
N ALA A 47 1.35 14.96 27.24
CA ALA A 47 1.96 14.03 26.28
C ALA A 47 1.25 14.09 24.90
N TYR A 48 1.39 15.22 24.20
CA TYR A 48 1.01 15.42 22.81
C TYR A 48 1.57 14.39 21.82
N ALA A 49 2.79 13.85 21.99
CA ALA A 49 3.32 12.78 21.13
C ALA A 49 2.51 11.50 21.32
N ALA A 50 2.20 11.15 22.57
CA ALA A 50 1.33 10.03 22.84
C ALA A 50 -0.09 10.26 22.32
N PHE A 51 -0.62 11.49 22.43
CA PHE A 51 -1.92 11.84 21.86
C PHE A 51 -1.92 11.78 20.34
N TYR A 52 -0.88 12.29 19.66
CA TYR A 52 -0.75 12.25 18.21
C TYR A 52 -0.60 10.82 17.70
N THR A 53 0.30 10.03 18.30
CA THR A 53 0.50 8.63 17.94
C THR A 53 -0.76 7.80 18.22
N ASN A 54 -1.46 8.02 19.33
CA ASN A 54 -2.74 7.35 19.59
C ASN A 54 -3.83 7.81 18.63
N ALA A 55 -3.95 9.12 18.35
CA ALA A 55 -4.92 9.63 17.39
C ALA A 55 -4.66 9.08 15.97
N VAL A 56 -3.40 8.93 15.58
CA VAL A 56 -3.03 8.27 14.32
C VAL A 56 -3.31 6.77 14.40
N ASN A 57 -3.03 6.09 15.50
CA ASN A 57 -3.34 4.66 15.65
C ASN A 57 -4.86 4.39 15.68
N ASP A 58 -5.63 5.33 16.21
CA ASP A 58 -7.09 5.26 16.29
C ASP A 58 -7.76 5.66 14.96
N ALA A 59 -7.18 6.61 14.20
CA ALA A 59 -7.69 7.05 12.90
C ALA A 59 -7.17 6.20 11.72
N VAL A 60 -5.94 5.71 11.83
CA VAL A 60 -5.14 5.00 10.82
C VAL A 60 -4.37 3.87 11.50
N GLY A 61 -5.11 2.94 12.10
CA GLY A 61 -4.51 1.78 12.75
C GLY A 61 -3.90 0.80 11.74
N TYR A 62 -2.86 0.07 12.15
CA TYR A 62 -2.27 -1.00 11.34
C TYR A 62 -3.31 -2.01 10.85
N ASN A 63 -4.24 -2.39 11.71
CA ASN A 63 -5.32 -3.31 11.35
C ASN A 63 -6.24 -2.72 10.28
N PHE A 64 -6.46 -1.41 10.30
CA PHE A 64 -7.21 -0.72 9.27
C PHE A 64 -6.44 -0.68 7.94
N TRP A 65 -5.14 -0.41 7.99
CA TRP A 65 -4.26 -0.50 6.82
C TRP A 65 -4.24 -1.92 6.21
N ILE A 66 -4.10 -2.96 7.04
CA ILE A 66 -4.20 -4.37 6.61
C ILE A 66 -5.56 -4.60 5.93
N LEU A 67 -6.65 -4.18 6.57
CA LEU A 67 -8.00 -4.36 6.05
C LEU A 67 -8.15 -3.73 4.65
N LEU A 68 -7.68 -2.50 4.48
CA LEU A 68 -7.70 -1.81 3.18
C LEU A 68 -6.87 -2.56 2.13
N ALA A 69 -5.65 -2.97 2.48
CA ALA A 69 -4.78 -3.72 1.60
C ALA A 69 -5.39 -5.07 1.19
N VAL A 70 -5.96 -5.81 2.14
CA VAL A 70 -6.63 -7.10 1.90
C VAL A 70 -7.85 -6.93 1.00
N ILE A 71 -8.73 -5.96 1.28
CA ILE A 71 -9.89 -5.68 0.42
C ILE A 71 -9.41 -5.30 -0.98
N GLY A 72 -8.39 -4.44 -1.09
CA GLY A 72 -7.77 -4.07 -2.36
C GLY A 72 -7.26 -5.29 -3.14
N LEU A 73 -6.56 -6.23 -2.48
CA LEU A 73 -6.04 -7.46 -3.09
C LEU A 73 -7.15 -8.42 -3.52
N LEU A 74 -8.22 -8.56 -2.72
CA LEU A 74 -9.38 -9.38 -3.08
C LEU A 74 -10.11 -8.80 -4.29
N LEU A 75 -10.35 -7.49 -4.29
CA LEU A 75 -10.94 -6.78 -5.42
C LEU A 75 -10.04 -6.89 -6.66
N PHE A 76 -8.73 -6.71 -6.51
CA PHE A 76 -7.75 -6.88 -7.59
C PHE A 76 -7.82 -8.27 -8.20
N SER A 77 -7.85 -9.30 -7.34
CA SER A 77 -7.99 -10.70 -7.76
C SER A 77 -9.24 -10.90 -8.58
N VAL A 78 -10.41 -10.45 -8.11
CA VAL A 78 -11.68 -10.53 -8.88
C VAL A 78 -11.64 -9.69 -10.16
N THR A 79 -10.95 -8.56 -10.15
CA THR A 79 -10.93 -7.63 -11.28
C THR A 79 -10.05 -8.14 -12.43
N LEU A 80 -8.95 -8.82 -12.17
CA LEU A 80 -8.06 -9.38 -13.20
C LEU A 80 -8.77 -10.29 -14.23
N PRO A 81 -9.53 -11.33 -13.86
CA PRO A 81 -10.26 -12.15 -14.82
C PRO A 81 -11.35 -11.37 -15.53
N LEU A 82 -11.98 -10.38 -14.87
CA LEU A 82 -12.97 -9.51 -15.50
C LEU A 82 -12.34 -8.60 -16.55
N ILE A 83 -11.14 -8.05 -16.30
CA ILE A 83 -10.35 -7.33 -17.29
C ILE A 83 -10.08 -8.22 -18.49
N TYR A 84 -9.59 -9.45 -18.26
CA TYR A 84 -9.32 -10.40 -19.33
C TYR A 84 -10.57 -10.70 -20.16
N LEU A 85 -11.71 -11.00 -19.51
CA LEU A 85 -12.98 -11.25 -20.20
C LEU A 85 -13.46 -10.02 -20.99
N SER A 86 -13.22 -8.80 -20.50
CA SER A 86 -13.59 -7.57 -21.19
C SER A 86 -12.86 -7.34 -22.52
N LEU A 87 -11.70 -7.99 -22.71
CA LEU A 87 -10.98 -7.99 -23.98
C LEU A 87 -11.73 -8.78 -25.07
N HIS A 88 -12.49 -9.81 -24.67
CA HIS A 88 -13.27 -10.64 -25.56
C HIS A 88 -14.75 -10.22 -25.64
N PHE A 89 -15.27 -9.63 -24.56
CA PHE A 89 -16.67 -9.18 -24.46
C PHE A 89 -16.72 -7.69 -24.10
N PRO A 90 -16.80 -6.78 -25.09
CA PRO A 90 -16.78 -5.33 -24.86
C PRO A 90 -17.86 -4.82 -23.90
N ARG A 91 -19.00 -5.52 -23.79
CA ARG A 91 -20.11 -5.17 -22.87
C ARG A 91 -19.70 -5.24 -21.39
N LEU A 92 -18.71 -6.07 -21.04
CA LEU A 92 -18.22 -6.17 -19.65
C LEU A 92 -17.44 -4.93 -19.20
N LYS A 93 -16.96 -4.08 -20.12
CA LYS A 93 -16.21 -2.85 -19.77
C LYS A 93 -16.99 -1.94 -18.82
N LEU A 94 -18.32 -1.88 -18.98
CA LEU A 94 -19.19 -1.06 -18.12
C LEU A 94 -19.15 -1.49 -16.64
N ALA A 95 -18.93 -2.77 -16.35
CA ALA A 95 -18.80 -3.29 -14.99
C ALA A 95 -17.34 -3.28 -14.52
N VAL A 96 -16.41 -3.54 -15.43
CA VAL A 96 -14.97 -3.65 -15.14
C VAL A 96 -14.36 -2.29 -14.78
N ASP A 97 -14.70 -1.22 -15.50
CA ASP A 97 -14.08 0.09 -15.27
C ASP A 97 -14.38 0.67 -13.88
N PRO A 98 -15.63 0.63 -13.35
CA PRO A 98 -15.91 0.99 -11.97
C PRO A 98 -15.17 0.11 -10.97
N LEU A 99 -15.08 -1.21 -11.21
CA LEU A 99 -14.41 -2.14 -10.30
C LEU A 99 -12.90 -1.91 -10.24
N ARG A 100 -12.29 -1.56 -11.38
CA ARG A 100 -10.89 -1.12 -11.46
C ARG A 100 -10.66 0.17 -10.68
N GLY A 101 -11.55 1.15 -10.84
CA GLY A 101 -11.51 2.40 -10.08
C GLY A 101 -11.67 2.17 -8.58
N LEU A 102 -12.56 1.26 -8.17
CA LEU A 102 -12.74 0.88 -6.76
C LEU A 102 -11.49 0.20 -6.21
N SER A 103 -10.95 -0.80 -6.91
CA SER A 103 -9.70 -1.49 -6.52
C SER A 103 -8.55 -0.49 -6.38
N TYR A 104 -8.46 0.46 -7.30
CA TYR A 104 -7.48 1.54 -7.26
C TYR A 104 -7.59 2.40 -6.01
N ILE A 105 -8.79 2.82 -5.63
CA ILE A 105 -9.02 3.64 -4.44
C ILE A 105 -8.54 2.90 -3.18
N PHE A 106 -8.84 1.61 -3.04
CA PHE A 106 -8.35 0.82 -1.90
C PHE A 106 -6.83 0.77 -1.83
N PHE A 107 -6.14 0.52 -2.96
CA PHE A 107 -4.68 0.53 -2.97
C PHE A 107 -4.09 1.91 -2.72
N LEU A 108 -4.72 2.95 -3.25
CA LEU A 108 -4.27 4.31 -3.03
C LEU A 108 -4.35 4.70 -1.56
N VAL A 109 -5.51 4.50 -0.92
CA VAL A 109 -5.67 4.83 0.49
C VAL A 109 -4.73 3.98 1.33
N ALA A 110 -4.63 2.67 1.07
CA ALA A 110 -3.67 1.83 1.77
C ALA A 110 -2.21 2.31 1.57
N PHE A 111 -1.85 2.78 0.38
CA PHE A 111 -0.53 3.29 0.10
C PHE A 111 -0.21 4.59 0.85
N ASP A 112 -1.14 5.54 0.84
CA ASP A 112 -1.04 6.83 1.50
C ASP A 112 -0.89 6.63 3.02
N GLU A 113 -1.76 5.80 3.61
CA GLU A 113 -1.71 5.46 5.03
C GLU A 113 -0.43 4.69 5.41
N GLY A 114 -0.01 3.75 4.57
CA GLY A 114 1.24 3.03 4.78
C GLY A 114 2.47 3.95 4.72
N GLY A 115 2.46 4.95 3.83
CA GLY A 115 3.49 5.98 3.75
C GLY A 115 3.57 6.80 5.03
N LEU A 116 2.41 7.24 5.55
CA LEU A 116 2.29 7.97 6.80
C LEU A 116 2.82 7.17 7.99
N MET A 117 2.44 5.89 8.11
CA MET A 117 2.93 4.98 9.14
C MET A 117 4.46 4.82 9.11
N ILE A 118 5.05 4.68 7.92
CA ILE A 118 6.50 4.58 7.75
C ILE A 118 7.20 5.85 8.21
N GLY A 119 6.64 7.03 7.91
CA GLY A 119 7.14 8.31 8.39
C GLY A 119 7.21 8.38 9.92
N ILE A 120 6.14 7.93 10.59
CA ILE A 120 6.06 7.89 12.06
C ILE A 120 7.05 6.88 12.63
N LEU A 121 7.15 5.69 12.05
CA LEU A 121 8.09 4.66 12.47
C LEU A 121 9.54 5.14 12.33
N LEU A 122 9.86 5.84 11.25
CA LEU A 122 11.19 6.45 11.05
C LEU A 122 11.46 7.54 12.09
N ALA A 123 10.49 8.40 12.39
CA ALA A 123 10.65 9.41 13.44
C ALA A 123 10.89 8.77 14.82
N ASN A 124 10.15 7.72 15.16
CA ASN A 124 10.34 6.97 16.41
C ASN A 124 11.70 6.25 16.46
N TRP A 125 12.17 5.73 15.32
CA TRP A 125 13.50 5.12 15.22
C TRP A 125 14.63 6.15 15.38
N LEU A 126 14.45 7.38 14.88
CA LEU A 126 15.41 8.48 14.99
C LEU A 126 15.37 9.18 16.36
N HIS A 127 14.23 9.18 17.05
CA HIS A 127 14.05 9.79 18.37
C HIS A 127 13.88 8.75 19.47
N ILE A 128 14.99 8.42 20.13
CA ILE A 128 15.00 7.73 21.42
C ILE A 128 14.55 8.75 22.48
N SER A 129 13.25 8.91 22.68
CA SER A 129 12.70 9.55 23.88
C SER A 129 12.40 8.48 24.91
N ASP A 130 12.87 8.64 26.15
CA ASP A 130 12.57 7.71 27.25
C ASP A 130 11.06 7.62 27.57
N LYS A 131 10.25 8.58 27.12
CA LYS A 131 8.77 8.53 27.18
C LYS A 131 8.15 7.71 26.04
N ALA A 132 8.88 7.38 24.98
CA ALA A 132 8.42 6.50 23.91
C ALA A 132 8.32 5.03 24.35
N ALA A 133 9.01 4.64 25.43
CA ALA A 133 8.84 3.33 26.05
C ALA A 133 7.41 3.08 26.55
N LEU A 134 6.67 4.13 26.94
CA LEU A 134 5.24 4.04 27.30
C LEU A 134 4.31 3.93 26.09
N LEU A 135 4.78 4.32 24.90
CA LEU A 135 4.06 4.21 23.62
C LEU A 135 4.25 2.84 22.96
N ALA A 136 5.43 2.25 23.15
CA ALA A 136 5.75 0.88 22.74
C ALA A 136 4.88 -0.18 23.43
N ASP A 137 4.45 0.08 24.67
CA ASP A 137 3.70 -0.89 25.49
C ASP A 137 2.20 -0.98 25.15
N LYS A 138 1.66 -0.02 24.37
CA LYS A 138 0.22 0.02 24.00
C LYS A 138 -0.08 -0.07 22.52
N SER A 139 0.92 0.05 21.67
CA SER A 139 0.76 -0.11 20.22
C SER A 139 1.54 -1.32 19.77
N PHE A 140 0.84 -2.35 19.32
CA PHE A 140 1.42 -3.56 18.72
C PHE A 140 2.36 -3.25 17.54
N LEU A 141 2.32 -2.03 16.98
CA LEU A 141 3.23 -1.53 15.95
C LEU A 141 4.60 -1.08 16.48
N PHE A 142 4.73 -0.77 17.78
CA PHE A 142 5.83 0.04 18.31
C PHE A 142 6.70 -0.65 19.38
N SER A 143 6.45 -1.92 19.74
CA SER A 143 7.39 -2.67 20.58
C SER A 143 8.57 -3.17 19.75
N ASP A 144 9.77 -2.65 20.00
CA ASP A 144 11.02 -2.97 19.26
C ASP A 144 10.94 -2.76 17.74
N VAL A 145 10.66 -1.52 17.32
CA VAL A 145 10.72 -1.15 15.89
C VAL A 145 12.17 -1.20 15.39
N GLY A 146 12.56 -2.36 14.86
CA GLY A 146 13.80 -2.53 14.14
C GLY A 146 13.77 -1.92 12.75
N LEU A 147 14.95 -1.73 12.16
CA LEU A 147 15.10 -1.31 10.77
C LEU A 147 14.42 -2.29 9.78
N LEU A 148 14.43 -3.59 10.10
CA LEU A 148 13.88 -4.65 9.24
C LEU A 148 12.36 -4.52 9.01
N PRO A 149 11.51 -4.38 10.04
CA PRO A 149 10.08 -4.08 9.87
C PRO A 149 9.81 -2.85 8.99
N ILE A 150 10.57 -1.76 9.16
CA ILE A 150 10.40 -0.54 8.36
C ILE A 150 10.71 -0.80 6.89
N LEU A 151 11.79 -1.53 6.60
CA LEU A 151 12.15 -1.91 5.23
C LEU A 151 11.12 -2.86 4.62
N ALA A 152 10.64 -3.85 5.38
CA ALA A 152 9.61 -4.77 4.92
C ALA A 152 8.30 -4.03 4.60
N LEU A 153 7.85 -3.15 5.49
CA LEU A 153 6.66 -2.32 5.27
C LEU A 153 6.84 -1.41 4.06
N THR A 154 8.04 -0.84 3.87
CA THR A 154 8.35 -0.03 2.69
C THR A 154 8.16 -0.83 1.41
N VAL A 155 8.74 -2.03 1.33
CA VAL A 155 8.61 -2.90 0.15
C VAL A 155 7.16 -3.28 -0.11
N ILE A 156 6.41 -3.68 0.93
CA ILE A 156 4.99 -4.06 0.79
C ILE A 156 4.16 -2.85 0.34
N ASN A 157 4.38 -1.68 0.93
CA ASN A 157 3.67 -0.46 0.57
C ASN A 157 3.94 -0.04 -0.88
N SER A 158 5.19 -0.10 -1.33
CA SER A 158 5.55 0.11 -2.74
C SER A 158 4.84 -0.85 -3.68
N PHE A 159 4.64 -2.10 -3.25
CA PHE A 159 3.92 -3.08 -4.04
C PHE A 159 2.43 -2.74 -4.18
N LEU A 160 1.78 -2.25 -3.12
CA LEU A 160 0.40 -1.78 -3.18
C LEU A 160 0.23 -0.63 -4.18
N TRP A 161 1.15 0.34 -4.17
CA TRP A 161 1.17 1.41 -5.18
C TRP A 161 1.30 0.86 -6.60
N LEU A 162 2.24 -0.07 -6.81
CA LEU A 162 2.47 -0.69 -8.10
C LEU A 162 1.20 -1.37 -8.63
N LEU A 163 0.50 -2.12 -7.77
CA LEU A 163 -0.75 -2.79 -8.13
C LEU A 163 -1.87 -1.79 -8.45
N GLY A 164 -2.04 -0.78 -7.61
CA GLY A 164 -3.03 0.29 -7.81
C GLY A 164 -2.84 1.00 -9.14
N GLU A 165 -1.66 1.59 -9.36
CA GLU A 165 -1.38 2.34 -10.58
C GLU A 165 -1.35 1.46 -11.85
N SER A 166 -1.09 0.16 -11.69
CA SER A 166 -1.20 -0.80 -12.80
C SER A 166 -2.65 -1.13 -13.15
N ILE A 167 -3.57 -1.22 -12.17
CA ILE A 167 -4.97 -1.59 -12.44
C ILE A 167 -5.79 -0.44 -13.01
N HIS A 168 -5.49 0.79 -12.60
CA HIS A 168 -6.20 1.97 -13.05
C HIS A 168 -5.30 3.21 -13.05
N ASN A 169 -5.17 3.86 -14.21
CA ASN A 169 -4.55 5.16 -14.31
C ASN A 169 -5.62 6.27 -14.22
N ARG A 170 -5.45 7.24 -13.32
CA ARG A 170 -6.41 8.35 -13.13
C ARG A 170 -6.65 9.18 -14.39
N ASN A 171 -5.62 9.37 -15.22
CA ASN A 171 -5.67 10.26 -16.38
C ASN A 171 -6.30 9.57 -17.59
N THR A 172 -5.88 8.34 -17.88
CA THR A 172 -6.31 7.62 -19.09
C THR A 172 -7.45 6.64 -18.85
N ARG A 173 -7.76 6.32 -17.58
CA ARG A 173 -8.70 5.27 -17.14
C ARG A 173 -8.37 3.88 -17.69
N HIS A 174 -7.17 3.69 -18.24
CA HIS A 174 -6.67 2.41 -18.74
C HIS A 174 -5.78 1.72 -17.72
N TYR A 175 -5.61 0.40 -17.88
CA TYR A 175 -4.67 -0.38 -17.07
C TYR A 175 -3.30 -0.30 -17.73
N SER A 176 -2.24 -0.43 -16.95
CA SER A 176 -0.86 -0.28 -17.41
C SER A 176 0.09 -1.16 -16.59
N GLY A 177 1.40 -1.03 -16.79
CA GLY A 177 2.40 -1.66 -15.94
C GLY A 177 2.24 -3.17 -15.81
N LEU A 178 2.29 -3.68 -14.58
CA LEU A 178 2.17 -5.10 -14.29
C LEU A 178 0.91 -5.76 -14.87
N VAL A 179 -0.25 -5.08 -14.78
CA VAL A 179 -1.52 -5.63 -15.30
C VAL A 179 -1.47 -5.78 -16.81
N SER A 180 -0.86 -4.82 -17.52
CA SER A 180 -0.68 -4.92 -18.97
C SER A 180 0.21 -6.11 -19.38
N VAL A 181 1.26 -6.39 -18.59
CA VAL A 181 2.13 -7.55 -18.80
C VAL A 181 1.34 -8.83 -18.57
N LEU A 182 0.55 -8.91 -17.49
CA LEU A 182 -0.28 -10.06 -17.19
C LEU A 182 -1.30 -10.35 -18.30
N MET A 183 -1.99 -9.33 -18.81
CA MET A 183 -2.98 -9.50 -19.89
C MET A 183 -2.37 -9.95 -21.21
N ALA A 184 -1.06 -9.78 -21.41
CA ALA A 184 -0.35 -10.24 -22.60
C ALA A 184 0.11 -11.72 -22.52
N VAL A 185 0.04 -12.34 -21.34
CA VAL A 185 0.47 -13.74 -21.15
C VAL A 185 -0.62 -14.70 -21.65
N PRO A 186 -0.26 -15.77 -22.38
CA PRO A 186 -1.22 -16.79 -22.79
C PRO A 186 -1.96 -17.43 -21.61
N ILE A 187 -3.28 -17.59 -21.73
CA ILE A 187 -4.14 -18.09 -20.64
C ILE A 187 -3.72 -19.46 -20.09
N LYS A 188 -3.12 -20.31 -20.93
CA LYS A 188 -2.59 -21.63 -20.51
C LYS A 188 -1.57 -21.55 -19.37
N TYR A 189 -0.85 -20.43 -19.25
CA TYR A 189 0.10 -20.18 -18.16
C TYR A 189 -0.50 -19.28 -17.08
N LEU A 190 -1.35 -18.33 -17.47
CA LEU A 190 -1.94 -17.38 -16.54
C LEU A 190 -3.00 -18.02 -15.63
N ALA A 191 -3.86 -18.91 -16.14
CA ALA A 191 -4.92 -19.54 -15.36
C ALA A 191 -4.40 -20.38 -14.18
N PRO A 192 -3.45 -21.33 -14.34
CA PRO A 192 -2.94 -22.11 -13.20
C PRO A 192 -2.14 -21.23 -12.23
N GLY A 193 -1.37 -20.26 -12.74
CA GLY A 193 -0.62 -19.33 -11.89
C GLY A 193 -1.54 -18.42 -11.07
N TYR A 194 -2.60 -17.92 -11.68
CA TYR A 194 -3.62 -17.10 -11.02
C TYR A 194 -4.39 -17.91 -9.97
N LEU A 195 -4.85 -19.11 -10.31
CA LEU A 195 -5.58 -19.96 -9.36
C LEU A 195 -4.69 -20.34 -8.16
N GLY A 196 -3.45 -20.77 -8.42
CA GLY A 196 -2.50 -21.08 -7.34
C GLY A 196 -2.19 -19.87 -6.46
N GLY A 197 -1.92 -18.71 -7.07
CA GLY A 197 -1.63 -17.47 -6.35
C GLY A 197 -2.83 -16.96 -5.54
N ALA A 198 -4.01 -16.90 -6.16
CA ALA A 198 -5.23 -16.46 -5.49
C ALA A 198 -5.63 -17.40 -4.34
N SER A 199 -5.51 -18.72 -4.53
CA SER A 199 -5.75 -19.69 -3.46
C SER A 199 -4.77 -19.55 -2.31
N LEU A 200 -3.47 -19.33 -2.59
CA LEU A 200 -2.48 -19.07 -1.55
C LEU A 200 -2.79 -17.78 -0.78
N VAL A 201 -3.14 -16.69 -1.48
CA VAL A 201 -3.50 -15.42 -0.84
C VAL A 201 -4.74 -15.58 0.04
N LEU A 202 -5.79 -16.24 -0.47
CA LEU A 202 -7.00 -16.51 0.30
C LEU A 202 -6.71 -17.38 1.53
N TYR A 203 -5.90 -18.42 1.37
CA TYR A 203 -5.49 -19.29 2.48
C TYR A 203 -4.77 -18.51 3.57
N LEU A 204 -3.78 -17.69 3.19
CA LEU A 204 -3.03 -16.85 4.13
C LEU A 204 -3.91 -15.81 4.84
N ILE A 205 -4.94 -15.29 4.18
CA ILE A 205 -5.92 -14.37 4.81
C ILE A 205 -6.83 -15.10 5.79
N LEU A 206 -7.23 -16.34 5.49
CA LEU A 206 -8.17 -17.10 6.32
C LEU A 206 -7.53 -17.77 7.54
N GLU A 207 -6.22 -18.04 7.51
CA GLU A 207 -5.48 -18.64 8.63
C GLU A 207 -4.78 -17.63 9.57
N GLN A 208 -4.81 -16.33 9.24
CA GLN A 208 -4.38 -15.25 10.12
C GLN A 208 -5.53 -14.75 11.01
#